data_AF-A0A653D778-F1
#
_entry.id   AF-A0A653D778-F1
#
_cell.length_a   1.000
_cell.length_b   1.000
_cell.length_c   1.000
_cell.angle_alpha   90.00
_cell.angle_beta   90.00
_cell.angle_gamma   90.00
#
_symmetry.space_group_name_H-M   'P 1'
#
loop_
_entity.id
_entity.type
_entity.pdbx_description
1 polymer ?
#
loop_
_entity_poly.entity_id
_entity_poly.type
_entity_poly.pdbx_seq_one_letter_code
_entity_poly.pdbx_strand_id
1 'polypeptide(L)'
;MATHTGTAKARFGVTREEHRDLFTVPDEYALVHCVARDLRMSRGIASEFQRLFGQVDELKRQGGRVGQVLELRSDQRRLYYLISKEKSYQKPTYRTVWEALLDLREKLLTANVLKLAIPKLACGRDGLDWRIIRNVLEVLFRFTGIEIMVCSWNPRGPTEHRTNDAVILRLHPAGLRSGFIIEGSPEQPNPFEYGRKIRNQQPHVVPVSKGLELAV
;
A
#
# COMPACT_ATOMS: atom_id res chain seq x y z
N MET A 1 15.47 -31.03 -37.87
CA MET A 1 15.18 -31.54 -36.51
C MET A 1 15.68 -30.49 -35.51
N ALA A 2 14.88 -29.45 -35.25
CA ALA A 2 15.25 -28.40 -34.30
C ALA A 2 14.75 -28.81 -32.91
N THR A 3 15.69 -29.03 -31.99
CA THR A 3 15.44 -29.45 -30.62
C THR A 3 14.92 -28.27 -29.80
N HIS A 4 13.62 -28.26 -29.53
CA HIS A 4 13.02 -27.37 -28.54
C HIS A 4 13.50 -27.77 -27.15
N THR A 5 14.50 -27.08 -26.62
CA THR A 5 14.87 -27.14 -25.21
C THR A 5 13.76 -26.49 -24.40
N GLY A 6 12.87 -27.32 -23.85
CA GLY A 6 11.83 -26.90 -22.92
C GLY A 6 12.46 -26.27 -21.69
N THR A 7 12.29 -24.96 -21.53
CA THR A 7 12.55 -24.30 -20.25
C THR A 7 11.60 -24.88 -19.23
N ALA A 8 12.17 -25.52 -18.21
CA ALA A 8 11.47 -26.10 -17.07
C ALA A 8 10.46 -25.09 -16.53
N LYS A 9 9.17 -25.39 -16.75
CA LYS A 9 8.06 -24.62 -16.23
C LYS A 9 8.17 -24.66 -14.71
N ALA A 10 8.53 -23.54 -14.09
CA ALA A 10 8.63 -23.44 -12.64
C ALA A 10 7.31 -23.96 -12.04
N ARG A 11 7.39 -25.03 -11.26
CA ARG A 11 6.24 -25.66 -10.58
C ARG A 11 5.80 -24.86 -9.34
N PHE A 12 6.20 -23.60 -9.26
CA PHE A 12 5.93 -22.69 -8.16
C PHE A 12 5.17 -21.49 -8.71
N GLY A 13 4.21 -20.96 -7.94
CA GLY A 13 3.37 -19.83 -8.35
C GLY A 13 4.19 -18.62 -8.84
N VAL A 14 3.52 -17.67 -9.50
CA VAL A 14 4.14 -16.45 -10.03
C VAL A 14 4.87 -15.68 -8.92
N THR A 15 4.36 -15.76 -7.69
CA THR A 15 4.88 -15.03 -6.52
C THR A 15 5.72 -15.88 -5.57
N ARG A 16 6.88 -15.36 -5.16
CA ARG A 16 7.72 -15.86 -4.05
C ARG A 16 7.84 -14.79 -2.97
N GLU A 17 7.35 -15.06 -1.76
CA GLU A 17 7.52 -14.13 -0.63
C GLU A 17 8.87 -14.32 0.06
N GLU A 18 9.57 -13.22 0.37
CA GLU A 18 10.84 -13.21 1.07
C GLU A 18 10.86 -12.18 2.21
N HIS A 19 11.54 -12.54 3.29
CA HIS A 19 11.84 -11.61 4.39
C HIS A 19 13.11 -10.81 4.09
N ARG A 20 12.96 -9.80 3.24
CA ARG A 20 14.06 -9.01 2.69
C ARG A 20 13.65 -7.55 2.50
N ASP A 21 14.60 -6.63 2.59
CA ASP A 21 14.41 -5.25 2.15
C ASP A 21 14.27 -5.19 0.62
N LEU A 22 13.21 -4.53 0.17
CA LEU A 22 12.94 -4.31 -1.26
C LEU A 22 14.10 -3.60 -1.97
N PHE A 23 14.75 -2.66 -1.30
CA PHE A 23 15.77 -1.81 -1.93
C PHE A 23 17.15 -2.44 -1.99
N THR A 24 17.35 -3.61 -1.37
CA THR A 24 18.62 -4.36 -1.39
C THR A 24 18.59 -5.54 -2.36
N VAL A 25 17.52 -5.70 -3.14
CA VAL A 25 17.46 -6.75 -4.17
C VAL A 25 18.43 -6.44 -5.33
N PRO A 26 18.98 -7.46 -6.03
CA PRO A 26 19.88 -7.26 -7.16
C PRO A 26 19.26 -6.42 -8.29
N ASP A 27 20.06 -5.60 -8.98
CA ASP A 27 19.60 -4.65 -10.03
C ASP A 27 18.90 -5.30 -11.23
N GLU A 28 19.07 -6.60 -11.43
CA GLU A 28 18.28 -7.39 -12.40
C GLU A 28 16.78 -7.41 -12.09
N TYR A 29 16.37 -7.17 -10.83
CA TYR A 29 14.98 -7.01 -10.46
C TYR A 29 14.53 -5.56 -10.69
N ALA A 30 13.48 -5.40 -11.50
CA ALA A 30 12.75 -4.13 -11.57
C ALA A 30 11.91 -3.93 -10.31
N LEU A 31 11.89 -2.71 -9.78
CA LEU A 31 11.13 -2.41 -8.56
C LEU A 31 9.75 -1.85 -8.90
N VAL A 32 8.74 -2.25 -8.14
CA VAL A 32 7.36 -1.82 -8.38
C VAL A 32 6.72 -1.36 -7.08
N HIS A 33 5.98 -0.24 -7.10
CA HIS A 33 5.11 0.13 -5.99
C HIS A 33 3.88 0.92 -6.44
N CYS A 34 2.90 1.07 -5.54
CA CYS A 34 1.72 1.89 -5.78
C CYS A 34 1.92 3.36 -5.38
N VAL A 35 1.36 4.26 -6.16
CA VAL A 35 1.29 5.71 -5.92
C VAL A 35 -0.08 6.29 -6.25
N ALA A 36 -0.30 7.52 -5.80
CA ALA A 36 -1.38 8.36 -6.29
C ALA A 36 -0.93 9.17 -7.51
N ARG A 37 -1.89 9.59 -8.35
CA ARG A 37 -1.64 10.44 -9.53
C ARG A 37 -1.00 11.78 -9.17
N ASP A 38 -1.24 12.29 -7.97
CA ASP A 38 -0.63 13.53 -7.48
C ASP A 38 0.86 13.41 -7.08
N LEU A 39 1.43 12.19 -7.13
CA LEU A 39 2.85 11.90 -6.89
C LEU A 39 3.45 12.52 -5.61
N ARG A 40 2.64 12.72 -4.56
CA ARG A 40 3.12 13.32 -3.30
C ARG A 40 4.11 12.43 -2.53
N MET A 41 3.95 11.11 -2.64
CA MET A 41 4.86 10.06 -2.11
C MET A 41 5.42 10.28 -0.69
N SER A 42 4.70 10.96 0.21
CA SER A 42 5.27 11.51 1.44
C SER A 42 5.44 10.53 2.61
N ARG A 43 5.02 9.26 2.47
CA ARG A 43 4.97 8.29 3.57
C ARG A 43 5.22 6.86 3.11
N GLY A 44 5.68 6.03 4.04
CA GLY A 44 5.82 4.59 3.86
C GLY A 44 6.87 4.25 2.80
N ILE A 45 6.64 3.18 2.05
CA ILE A 45 7.61 2.77 1.03
C ILE A 45 7.74 3.81 -0.09
N ALA A 46 6.67 4.56 -0.39
CA ALA A 46 6.68 5.58 -1.44
C ALA A 46 7.69 6.71 -1.15
N SER A 47 7.83 7.12 0.12
CA SER A 47 8.84 8.13 0.48
C SER A 47 10.26 7.61 0.32
N GLU A 48 10.47 6.31 0.50
CA GLU A 48 11.78 5.70 0.26
C GLU A 48 12.12 5.63 -1.23
N PHE A 49 11.14 5.30 -2.10
CA PHE A 49 11.31 5.42 -3.55
C PHE A 49 11.69 6.85 -3.95
N GLN A 50 10.98 7.85 -3.42
CA GLN A 50 11.28 9.25 -3.70
C GLN A 50 12.67 9.66 -3.19
N ARG A 51 13.07 9.21 -2.00
CA ARG A 51 14.38 9.51 -1.41
C ARG A 51 15.53 8.87 -2.19
N LEU A 52 15.34 7.65 -2.68
CA LEU A 52 16.38 6.87 -3.37
C LEU A 52 16.49 7.20 -4.86
N PHE A 53 15.37 7.37 -5.55
CA PHE A 53 15.34 7.47 -7.02
C PHE A 53 14.91 8.85 -7.54
N GLY A 54 14.20 9.63 -6.72
CA GLY A 54 13.83 11.01 -7.02
C GLY A 54 13.07 11.19 -8.34
N GLN A 55 13.50 12.18 -9.13
CA GLN A 55 13.04 12.42 -10.51
C GLN A 55 11.53 12.53 -10.70
N VAL A 56 10.84 13.11 -9.70
CA VAL A 56 9.38 13.25 -9.71
C VAL A 56 8.89 14.08 -10.89
N ASP A 57 9.68 15.04 -11.38
CA ASP A 57 9.29 15.85 -12.53
C ASP A 57 9.28 15.05 -13.85
N GLU A 58 10.13 14.03 -13.98
CA GLU A 58 10.06 13.09 -15.11
C GLU A 58 8.78 12.25 -15.06
N LEU A 59 8.44 11.74 -13.87
CA LEU A 59 7.18 11.02 -13.66
C LEU A 59 5.95 11.90 -13.98
N LYS A 60 5.97 13.19 -13.60
CA LYS A 60 4.89 14.13 -13.92
C LYS A 60 4.74 14.36 -15.42
N ARG A 61 5.84 14.46 -16.17
CA ARG A 61 5.82 14.67 -17.63
C ARG A 61 5.12 13.55 -18.39
N GLN A 62 5.16 12.33 -17.87
CA GLN A 62 4.48 11.18 -18.47
C GLN A 62 2.94 11.26 -18.39
N GLY A 63 2.39 12.08 -17.48
CA GLY A 63 0.95 12.38 -17.46
C GLY A 63 0.02 11.17 -17.21
N GLY A 64 0.47 10.18 -16.45
CA GLY A 64 -0.28 8.95 -16.24
C GLY A 64 -1.60 9.15 -15.48
N ARG A 65 -2.56 8.26 -15.74
CA ARG A 65 -3.89 8.22 -15.12
C ARG A 65 -4.03 7.03 -14.18
N VAL A 66 -5.06 7.06 -13.34
CA VAL A 66 -5.41 5.91 -12.50
C VAL A 66 -5.63 4.67 -13.37
N GLY A 67 -5.08 3.54 -12.95
CA GLY A 67 -5.08 2.31 -13.74
C GLY A 67 -3.92 2.21 -14.73
N GLN A 68 -2.99 3.16 -14.76
CA GLN A 68 -1.78 3.12 -15.60
C GLN A 68 -0.52 3.05 -14.74
N VAL A 69 0.60 2.77 -15.42
CA VAL A 69 1.93 2.68 -14.84
C VAL A 69 2.86 3.73 -15.45
N LEU A 70 3.61 4.42 -14.60
CA LEU A 70 4.75 5.24 -15.01
C LEU A 70 6.03 4.42 -14.92
N GLU A 71 6.98 4.67 -15.83
CA GLU A 71 8.31 4.04 -15.82
C GLU A 71 9.36 5.09 -15.49
N LEU A 72 10.30 4.76 -14.61
CA LEU A 72 11.51 5.53 -14.40
C LEU A 72 12.72 4.62 -14.55
N ARG A 73 13.78 5.12 -15.17
CA ARG A 73 15.08 4.48 -15.17
C ARG A 73 16.01 5.25 -14.26
N SER A 74 16.62 4.55 -13.32
CA SER A 74 17.69 5.07 -12.46
C SER A 74 18.89 4.14 -12.65
N ASP A 75 19.93 4.63 -13.31
CA ASP A 75 21.07 3.84 -13.75
C ASP A 75 20.63 2.60 -14.57
N GLN A 76 21.00 1.40 -14.13
CA GLN A 76 20.62 0.13 -14.77
C GLN A 76 19.26 -0.40 -14.30
N ARG A 77 18.64 0.25 -13.31
CA ARG A 77 17.42 -0.24 -12.66
C ARG A 77 16.17 0.40 -13.25
N ARG A 78 15.19 -0.45 -13.57
CA ARG A 78 13.84 -0.06 -13.98
C ARG A 78 12.91 0.00 -12.77
N LEU A 79 12.12 1.06 -12.71
CA LEU A 79 11.18 1.35 -11.64
C LEU A 79 9.79 1.57 -12.25
N TYR A 80 8.77 0.93 -11.67
CA TYR A 80 7.40 1.03 -12.13
C TYR A 80 6.48 1.56 -11.01
N TYR A 81 5.77 2.63 -11.32
CA TYR A 81 4.90 3.35 -10.39
C TYR A 81 3.44 3.15 -10.80
N LEU A 82 2.72 2.30 -10.07
CA LEU A 82 1.32 1.95 -10.35
C LEU A 82 0.43 3.07 -9.81
N ILE A 83 -0.25 3.77 -10.70
CA ILE A 83 -1.19 4.81 -10.30
C ILE A 83 -2.50 4.15 -9.87
N SER A 84 -2.59 3.83 -8.58
CA SER A 84 -3.73 3.07 -8.02
C SER A 84 -4.89 3.95 -7.56
N LYS A 85 -4.65 5.27 -7.45
CA LYS A 85 -5.63 6.25 -6.95
C LYS A 85 -5.34 7.65 -7.44
N GLU A 86 -6.35 8.51 -7.36
CA GLU A 86 -6.29 9.88 -7.87
C GLU A 86 -5.49 10.80 -6.92
N LYS A 87 -5.80 10.78 -5.62
CA LYS A 87 -5.12 11.60 -4.61
C LYS A 87 -4.48 10.76 -3.51
N SER A 88 -3.40 11.25 -2.91
CA SER A 88 -2.61 10.51 -1.92
C SER A 88 -3.37 10.13 -0.64
N TYR A 89 -4.39 10.92 -0.28
CA TYR A 89 -5.27 10.69 0.87
C TYR A 89 -6.43 9.73 0.60
N GLN A 90 -6.67 9.37 -0.66
CA GLN A 90 -7.70 8.40 -1.02
C GLN A 90 -7.20 6.96 -0.83
N LYS A 91 -8.14 6.02 -0.89
CA LYS A 91 -7.88 4.58 -0.90
C LYS A 91 -8.01 4.09 -2.36
N PRO A 92 -7.09 3.23 -2.83
CA PRO A 92 -7.30 2.56 -4.11
C PRO A 92 -8.43 1.53 -4.00
N THR A 93 -8.90 1.03 -5.14
CA THR A 93 -9.84 -0.10 -5.20
C THR A 93 -9.17 -1.31 -5.83
N TYR A 94 -9.73 -2.51 -5.65
CA TYR A 94 -9.22 -3.69 -6.35
C TYR A 94 -9.23 -3.50 -7.87
N ARG A 95 -10.26 -2.82 -8.40
CA ARG A 95 -10.38 -2.52 -9.84
C ARG A 95 -9.23 -1.65 -10.34
N THR A 96 -8.94 -0.55 -9.65
CA THR A 96 -7.87 0.38 -10.10
C THR A 96 -6.49 -0.27 -10.01
N VAL A 97 -6.26 -1.13 -9.02
CA VAL A 97 -5.01 -1.92 -8.92
C VAL A 97 -4.94 -2.98 -10.00
N TRP A 98 -6.05 -3.66 -10.32
CA TRP A 98 -6.12 -4.61 -11.43
C TRP A 98 -5.76 -3.96 -12.76
N GLU A 99 -6.37 -2.81 -13.08
CA GLU A 99 -6.10 -2.05 -14.31
C GLU A 99 -4.61 -1.66 -14.39
N ALA A 100 -4.03 -1.15 -13.29
CA ALA A 100 -2.61 -0.81 -13.25
C ALA A 100 -1.68 -2.03 -13.39
N LEU A 101 -2.04 -3.19 -12.83
CA LEU A 101 -1.27 -4.42 -13.00
C LEU A 101 -1.38 -5.00 -14.40
N LEU A 102 -2.51 -4.81 -15.08
CA LEU A 102 -2.67 -5.17 -16.48
C LEU A 102 -1.78 -4.30 -17.37
N ASP A 103 -1.78 -2.98 -17.16
CA ASP A 103 -0.86 -2.07 -17.87
C ASP A 103 0.61 -2.37 -17.56
N LEU A 104 0.92 -2.74 -16.31
CA LEU A 104 2.26 -3.20 -15.92
C LEU A 104 2.68 -4.43 -16.73
N ARG A 105 1.84 -5.45 -16.80
CA ARG A 105 2.14 -6.69 -17.54
C ARG A 105 2.51 -6.40 -18.99
N GLU A 106 1.73 -5.58 -19.69
CA GLU A 106 1.99 -5.26 -21.10
C GLU A 106 3.33 -4.52 -21.27
N LYS A 107 3.65 -3.59 -20.38
CA LYS A 107 4.95 -2.89 -20.37
C LYS A 107 6.12 -3.85 -20.14
N LEU A 108 5.98 -4.77 -19.19
CA LEU A 108 7.03 -5.73 -18.86
C LEU A 108 7.30 -6.70 -20.00
N LEU A 109 6.25 -7.21 -20.64
CA LEU A 109 6.37 -8.09 -21.80
C LEU A 109 7.03 -7.36 -22.98
N THR A 110 6.63 -6.13 -23.24
CA THR A 110 7.21 -5.30 -24.30
C THR A 110 8.69 -4.99 -24.05
N ALA A 111 9.06 -4.73 -22.78
CA ALA A 111 10.43 -4.42 -22.39
C ALA A 111 11.30 -5.65 -22.10
N ASN A 112 10.76 -6.87 -22.27
CA ASN A 112 11.40 -8.14 -21.90
C ASN A 112 11.94 -8.15 -20.45
N VAL A 113 11.15 -7.62 -19.51
CA VAL A 113 11.48 -7.63 -18.08
C VAL A 113 10.80 -8.84 -17.43
N LEU A 114 11.60 -9.77 -16.93
CA LEU A 114 11.11 -11.04 -16.39
C LEU A 114 11.24 -11.17 -14.86
N LYS A 115 11.89 -10.21 -14.18
CA LYS A 115 12.11 -10.25 -12.73
C LYS A 115 11.60 -8.97 -12.07
N LEU A 116 10.64 -9.12 -11.17
CA LEU A 116 10.07 -8.03 -10.37
C LEU A 116 10.35 -8.24 -8.89
N ALA A 117 10.68 -7.16 -8.19
CA ALA A 117 10.61 -7.11 -6.75
C ALA A 117 9.55 -6.08 -6.33
N ILE A 118 8.63 -6.50 -5.48
CA ILE A 118 7.48 -5.70 -5.06
C ILE A 118 7.31 -5.75 -3.54
N PRO A 119 6.78 -4.70 -2.89
CA PRO A 119 6.22 -4.83 -1.56
C PRO A 119 4.82 -5.48 -1.66
N LYS A 120 4.15 -5.65 -0.52
CA LYS A 120 2.70 -5.97 -0.51
C LYS A 120 1.89 -4.78 -1.07
N LEU A 121 1.63 -4.81 -2.38
CA LEU A 121 1.03 -3.72 -3.15
C LEU A 121 -0.37 -3.33 -2.65
N ALA A 122 -0.64 -2.03 -2.58
CA ALA A 122 -1.92 -1.44 -2.16
C ALA A 122 -2.47 -1.95 -0.80
N CYS A 123 -1.62 -2.56 0.03
CA CYS A 123 -1.94 -2.99 1.39
C CYS A 123 -1.59 -1.89 2.41
N GLY A 124 -1.52 -2.26 3.69
CA GLY A 124 -1.10 -1.37 4.78
C GLY A 124 -1.96 -0.11 4.84
N ARG A 125 -1.38 1.05 4.51
CA ARG A 125 -2.10 2.34 4.49
C ARG A 125 -3.23 2.39 3.47
N ASP A 126 -3.10 1.67 2.36
CA ASP A 126 -4.12 1.61 1.31
C ASP A 126 -5.24 0.61 1.63
N GLY A 127 -5.00 -0.33 2.56
CA GLY A 127 -6.04 -1.13 3.21
C GLY A 127 -6.66 -2.25 2.38
N LEU A 128 -6.11 -2.59 1.21
CA LEU A 128 -6.56 -3.77 0.47
C LEU A 128 -5.96 -5.06 1.07
N ASP A 129 -6.70 -6.16 0.92
CA ASP A 129 -6.28 -7.48 1.40
C ASP A 129 -5.20 -8.07 0.47
N TRP A 130 -4.04 -8.35 1.06
CA TRP A 130 -2.91 -8.95 0.34
C TRP A 130 -3.26 -10.28 -0.34
N ARG A 131 -4.13 -11.11 0.26
CA ARG A 131 -4.55 -12.39 -0.33
C ARG A 131 -5.26 -12.18 -1.65
N ILE A 132 -6.11 -11.15 -1.73
CA ILE A 132 -6.84 -10.79 -2.95
C ILE A 132 -5.85 -10.24 -3.99
N ILE A 133 -4.98 -9.30 -3.60
CA ILE A 133 -3.96 -8.74 -4.49
C ILE A 133 -3.02 -9.83 -5.04
N ARG A 134 -2.61 -10.77 -4.19
CA ARG A 134 -1.78 -11.92 -4.60
C ARG A 134 -2.50 -12.77 -5.63
N ASN A 135 -3.78 -13.07 -5.44
CA ASN A 135 -4.56 -13.80 -6.45
C ASN A 135 -4.66 -13.04 -7.78
N VAL A 136 -4.80 -11.71 -7.74
CA VAL A 136 -4.77 -10.87 -8.95
C VAL A 136 -3.43 -11.00 -9.67
N LEU A 137 -2.30 -10.93 -8.95
CA LEU A 137 -0.97 -11.13 -9.52
C LEU A 137 -0.82 -12.50 -10.18
N GLU A 138 -1.21 -13.58 -9.49
CA GLU A 138 -1.18 -14.94 -10.04
C GLU A 138 -2.03 -15.06 -11.31
N VAL A 139 -3.22 -14.46 -11.32
CA VAL A 139 -4.14 -14.49 -12.48
C VAL A 139 -3.60 -13.71 -13.67
N LEU A 140 -3.01 -12.54 -13.45
CA LEU A 140 -2.53 -11.68 -14.52
C LEU A 140 -1.20 -12.15 -15.09
N PHE A 141 -0.29 -12.64 -14.25
CA PHE A 141 1.08 -12.96 -14.66
C PHE A 141 1.31 -14.46 -14.91
N ARG A 142 0.32 -15.33 -14.71
CA ARG A 142 0.44 -16.74 -15.11
C ARG A 142 0.82 -16.88 -16.58
N PHE A 143 1.72 -17.84 -16.85
CA PHE A 143 2.22 -18.17 -18.18
C PHE A 143 2.97 -17.05 -18.91
N THR A 144 3.31 -15.94 -18.23
CA THR A 144 4.13 -14.87 -18.81
C THR A 144 5.64 -15.14 -18.70
N GLY A 145 6.05 -16.04 -17.79
CA GLY A 145 7.46 -16.25 -17.45
C GLY A 145 8.04 -15.20 -16.49
N ILE A 146 7.24 -14.21 -16.07
CA ILE A 146 7.64 -13.17 -15.12
C ILE A 146 7.64 -13.76 -13.70
N GLU A 147 8.77 -13.63 -13.01
CA GLU A 147 8.95 -13.95 -11.59
C GLU A 147 8.70 -12.71 -10.73
N ILE A 148 7.89 -12.87 -9.67
CA ILE A 148 7.58 -11.78 -8.74
C ILE A 148 8.07 -12.14 -7.34
N MET A 149 9.13 -11.47 -6.88
CA MET A 149 9.60 -11.51 -5.50
C MET A 149 8.81 -10.50 -4.67
N VAL A 150 8.17 -10.95 -3.60
CA VAL A 150 7.43 -10.10 -2.66
C VAL A 150 8.28 -9.89 -1.41
N CYS A 151 8.76 -8.67 -1.21
CA CYS A 151 9.59 -8.28 -0.08
C CYS A 151 8.73 -7.85 1.12
N SER A 152 8.96 -8.47 2.27
CA SER A 152 8.14 -8.27 3.49
C SER A 152 8.85 -7.53 4.63
N TRP A 153 10.14 -7.19 4.49
CA TRP A 153 10.88 -6.46 5.51
C TRP A 153 11.07 -5.00 5.11
N ASN A 154 10.81 -4.09 6.05
CA ASN A 154 11.17 -2.69 5.94
C ASN A 154 12.11 -2.34 7.09
N PRO A 155 13.42 -2.17 6.86
CA PRO A 155 14.39 -1.91 7.92
C PRO A 155 14.20 -0.54 8.58
N ARG A 156 13.43 0.37 7.95
CA ARG A 156 13.06 1.68 8.51
C ARG A 156 11.71 1.66 9.25
N GLY A 157 11.21 0.46 9.50
CA GLY A 157 10.11 0.16 10.41
C GLY A 157 8.71 0.43 9.86
N PRO A 158 7.69 -0.30 10.34
CA PRO A 158 6.33 0.20 10.38
C PRO A 158 6.24 1.32 11.43
N THR A 159 5.49 2.38 11.19
CA THR A 159 4.94 3.13 12.34
C THR A 159 4.01 2.14 13.06
N GLU A 160 4.43 1.59 14.20
CA GLU A 160 3.57 0.83 15.08
C GLU A 160 2.30 1.64 15.34
N HIS A 161 1.17 1.16 14.81
CA HIS A 161 -0.06 1.27 15.56
C HIS A 161 -0.09 0.01 16.43
N ARG A 162 0.21 0.19 17.72
CA ARG A 162 0.00 -0.83 18.74
C ARG A 162 -1.45 -1.28 18.68
N THR A 163 -1.73 -2.41 18.06
CA THR A 163 -2.82 -3.26 18.51
C THR A 163 -2.22 -4.06 19.66
N ASN A 164 -2.66 -3.73 20.88
CA ASN A 164 -2.36 -4.51 22.07
C ASN A 164 -2.93 -5.91 21.85
N ASP A 165 -2.10 -6.86 21.44
CA ASP A 165 -2.32 -8.30 21.63
C ASP A 165 -1.08 -9.07 21.17
N ALA A 166 -0.14 -9.25 22.10
CA ALA A 166 0.76 -10.41 22.24
C ALA A 166 1.92 -10.03 23.17
N VAL A 167 1.69 -10.12 24.48
CA VAL A 167 2.78 -10.22 25.45
C VAL A 167 3.41 -11.61 25.26
N ILE A 168 4.45 -11.70 24.43
CA ILE A 168 5.33 -12.88 24.48
C ILE A 168 6.22 -12.71 25.72
N LEU A 169 5.84 -13.43 26.77
CA LEU A 169 6.68 -13.73 27.92
C LEU A 169 7.95 -14.47 27.43
N ARG A 170 9.07 -13.75 27.32
CA ARG A 170 10.39 -14.39 27.42
C ARG A 170 10.75 -14.47 28.90
N LEU A 171 10.40 -15.60 29.52
CA LEU A 171 11.00 -16.00 30.79
C LEU A 171 12.41 -16.51 30.49
N HIS A 172 13.42 -15.84 31.06
CA HIS A 172 14.74 -16.42 31.29
C HIS A 172 15.00 -16.46 32.80
N PRO A 173 15.64 -17.52 33.33
CA PRO A 173 15.71 -17.76 34.76
C PRO A 173 16.95 -17.11 35.37
N ALA A 174 16.78 -16.17 36.30
CA ALA A 174 17.76 -15.90 37.36
C ALA A 174 17.20 -14.96 38.44
N GLY A 175 17.16 -15.45 39.68
CA GLY A 175 17.71 -14.70 40.82
C GLY A 175 16.88 -13.57 41.43
N LEU A 176 16.00 -13.95 42.35
CA LEU A 176 15.49 -13.23 43.53
C LEU A 176 16.38 -12.07 44.07
N ARG A 177 15.80 -10.88 44.30
CA ARG A 177 15.57 -10.28 45.65
C ARG A 177 14.99 -8.85 45.64
N SER A 178 14.01 -8.68 46.54
CA SER A 178 13.48 -7.50 47.24
C SER A 178 12.92 -6.28 46.47
N GLY A 179 11.58 -6.21 46.47
CA GLY A 179 10.82 -5.17 47.16
C GLY A 179 10.84 -3.76 46.57
N PHE A 180 9.74 -3.35 45.92
CA PHE A 180 9.33 -1.96 45.82
C PHE A 180 7.80 -1.81 45.87
N ILE A 181 7.40 -0.70 46.49
CA ILE A 181 6.09 -0.32 47.01
C ILE A 181 5.05 -0.12 45.90
N ILE A 182 3.81 -0.55 46.15
CA ILE A 182 2.64 -0.18 45.34
C ILE A 182 2.19 1.21 45.79
N GLU A 183 2.50 2.24 45.01
CA GLU A 183 1.90 3.57 45.14
C GLU A 183 0.96 3.85 43.97
N GLY A 184 -0.32 4.05 44.32
CA GLY A 184 -1.18 5.13 43.81
C GLY A 184 -1.36 5.28 42.30
N SER A 185 -2.44 4.67 41.80
CA SER A 185 -3.07 4.98 40.51
C SER A 185 -3.55 6.45 40.46
N PRO A 186 -3.21 7.25 39.43
CA PRO A 186 -4.01 8.41 39.04
C PRO A 186 -5.10 7.98 38.06
N GLU A 187 -6.34 8.28 38.43
CA GLU A 187 -7.57 8.03 37.67
C GLU A 187 -7.48 8.54 36.22
N GLN A 188 -7.85 7.67 35.27
CA GLN A 188 -8.18 8.05 33.89
C GLN A 188 -9.67 8.45 33.83
N PRO A 189 -10.05 9.49 33.09
CA PRO A 189 -11.45 9.91 33.00
C PRO A 189 -12.31 8.88 32.24
N ASN A 190 -13.53 8.69 32.75
CA ASN A 190 -14.56 7.77 32.28
C ASN A 190 -14.99 8.08 30.80
N PRO A 191 -15.08 7.08 29.90
CA PRO A 191 -15.50 7.28 28.51
C PRO A 191 -16.99 7.62 28.28
N PHE A 192 -17.81 7.86 29.31
CA PHE A 192 -19.25 8.10 29.18
C PHE A 192 -19.69 9.58 29.22
N GLU A 193 -18.87 10.52 28.73
CA GLU A 193 -19.23 11.96 28.70
C GLU A 193 -19.18 12.64 27.32
N TYR A 194 -19.34 11.89 26.22
CA TYR A 194 -19.55 12.47 24.88
C TYR A 194 -20.99 12.35 24.36
N GLY A 195 -21.96 12.21 25.28
CA GLY A 195 -23.39 12.01 24.97
C GLY A 195 -24.34 13.10 25.47
N ARG A 196 -23.84 14.26 25.92
CA ARG A 196 -24.67 15.42 26.32
C ARG A 196 -24.08 16.74 25.86
N LYS A 197 -24.10 16.97 24.55
CA LYS A 197 -24.00 18.32 23.98
C LYS A 197 -24.70 18.42 22.62
N ILE A 198 -25.93 17.88 22.54
CA ILE A 198 -26.91 18.25 21.51
C ILE A 198 -28.31 18.27 22.16
N ARG A 199 -28.49 19.14 23.16
CA ARG A 199 -29.82 19.46 23.69
C ARG A 199 -29.75 20.87 24.27
N ASN A 200 -29.82 21.85 23.37
CA ASN A 200 -30.26 23.24 23.60
C ASN A 200 -29.97 24.05 22.34
N GLN A 201 -30.71 23.78 21.26
CA GLN A 201 -31.07 24.81 20.28
C GLN A 201 -32.57 24.67 20.06
N GLN A 202 -33.32 25.68 20.49
CA GLN A 202 -34.75 25.81 20.24
C GLN A 202 -34.98 25.93 18.72
N PRO A 203 -36.00 25.29 18.15
CA PRO A 203 -36.42 25.60 16.80
C PRO A 203 -37.12 26.96 16.79
N HIS A 204 -36.56 27.92 16.04
CA HIS A 204 -37.25 29.15 15.69
C HIS A 204 -38.40 28.80 14.73
N VAL A 205 -39.63 28.98 15.19
CA VAL A 205 -40.85 28.83 14.37
C VAL A 205 -40.98 30.10 13.53
N VAL A 206 -40.93 29.94 12.20
CA VAL A 206 -41.28 31.01 11.26
C VAL A 206 -42.75 30.84 10.88
N PRO A 207 -43.61 31.87 11.04
CA PRO A 207 -45.01 31.76 10.70
C PRO A 207 -45.22 31.71 9.17
N VAL A 208 -46.10 30.80 8.74
CA VAL A 208 -46.57 30.69 7.36
C VAL A 208 -47.66 31.74 7.13
N SER A 209 -47.31 32.81 6.42
CA SER A 209 -48.27 33.80 5.92
C SER A 209 -49.05 33.24 4.73
N LYS A 210 -50.37 33.37 4.79
CA LYS A 210 -51.31 33.07 3.70
C LYS A 210 -51.09 33.99 2.49
N GLY A 211 -51.16 33.38 1.29
CA GLY A 211 -51.82 33.89 0.08
C GLY A 211 -51.15 35.03 -0.71
N LEU A 212 -50.88 34.79 -2.01
CA LEU A 212 -51.59 35.46 -3.10
C LEU A 212 -51.28 34.81 -4.47
N GLU A 213 -52.26 35.00 -5.33
CA GLU A 213 -52.51 34.64 -6.72
C GLU A 213 -51.64 35.43 -7.72
N LEU A 214 -51.33 34.85 -8.90
CA LEU A 214 -51.55 35.40 -10.26
C LEU A 214 -50.65 34.78 -11.36
N ALA A 215 -51.32 34.41 -12.46
CA ALA A 215 -50.96 34.52 -13.88
C ALA A 215 -49.62 33.96 -14.41
N VAL A 216 -49.70 32.95 -15.30
CA VAL A 216 -49.66 33.10 -16.78
C VAL A 216 -50.51 32.00 -17.41
#